data_AF-D8PKU5-F1
#
_entry.id   AF-D8PKU5-F1
#
_cell.length_a   1.000
_cell.length_b   1.000
_cell.length_c   1.000
_cell.angle_alpha   90.00
_cell.angle_beta   90.00
_cell.angle_gamma   90.00
#
_symmetry.space_group_name_H-M   'P 1'
#
loop_
_entity.id
_entity.type
_entity.pdbx_description
1 polymer ?
#
loop_
_entity_poly.entity_id
_entity_poly.type
_entity_poly.pdbx_seq_one_letter_code
_entity_poly.pdbx_strand_id
1 'polypeptide(L)'
;MQTLLVEAPENGGPLDSVFSIVTLPNLRYLSLDTIYARPRDDWPFLDSSVLLDFLGRIRDGRLESLDLEAYGMDESTLVACLCLPQMSAVTRLYVGLRSCNITERTISLLTPDGKGTPLLPRLRVMCLRYCMTKQDGWVAKMLRMRDAYGTGIAHAEVLFEHDSDNEHWHWHEQDEEALKAHKEPT
;
A
#
# COMPACT_ATOMS: atom_id res chain seq x y z
N MET A 1 -13.04 -7.99 17.62
CA MET A 1 -12.30 -7.69 16.39
C MET A 1 -12.94 -6.46 15.77
N GLN A 2 -12.20 -5.37 15.54
CA GLN A 2 -12.76 -4.16 14.88
C GLN A 2 -12.24 -4.08 13.45
N THR A 3 -13.18 -4.03 12.52
CA THR A 3 -12.96 -3.96 11.07
C THR A 3 -13.79 -2.81 10.53
N LEU A 4 -13.20 -2.00 9.66
CA LEU A 4 -13.89 -0.99 8.88
C LEU A 4 -13.68 -1.33 7.41
N LEU A 5 -14.78 -1.71 6.75
CA LEU A 5 -14.86 -1.84 5.31
C LEU A 5 -15.63 -0.63 4.81
N VAL A 6 -15.03 0.13 3.91
CA VAL A 6 -15.70 1.22 3.22
C VAL A 6 -15.72 0.91 1.75
N GLU A 7 -16.94 0.67 1.27
CA GLU A 7 -17.27 0.62 -0.14
C GLU A 7 -17.88 1.98 -0.49
N ALA A 8 -17.28 2.70 -1.45
CA ALA A 8 -17.83 3.99 -1.85
C ALA A 8 -19.20 3.78 -2.51
N PRO A 9 -20.28 4.43 -2.02
CA PRO A 9 -21.59 4.29 -2.65
C PRO A 9 -21.60 5.00 -4.01
N GLU A 10 -22.36 4.47 -4.98
CA GLU A 10 -22.47 5.02 -6.35
C GLU A 10 -22.79 6.53 -6.41
N ASN A 11 -23.39 7.09 -5.34
CA ASN A 11 -23.71 8.52 -5.20
C ASN A 11 -23.23 9.11 -3.86
N GLY A 12 -22.29 8.44 -3.18
CA GLY A 12 -21.69 8.94 -1.95
C GLY A 12 -20.78 10.11 -2.24
N GLY A 13 -21.04 11.27 -1.64
CA GLY A 13 -20.07 12.35 -1.63
C GLY A 13 -18.76 11.95 -0.93
N PRO A 14 -17.80 12.88 -0.85
CA PRO A 14 -16.53 12.64 -0.18
C PRO A 14 -16.69 12.15 1.27
N LEU A 15 -15.80 11.26 1.70
CA LEU A 15 -15.81 10.64 3.02
C LEU A 15 -15.21 11.52 4.12
N ASP A 16 -14.74 12.73 3.78
CA ASP A 16 -14.07 13.67 4.67
C ASP A 16 -14.86 13.87 5.98
N SER A 17 -16.17 14.14 5.87
CA SER A 17 -17.02 14.39 7.04
C SER A 17 -17.19 13.14 7.92
N VAL A 18 -17.29 11.96 7.32
CA VAL A 18 -17.44 10.69 8.05
C VAL A 18 -16.15 10.39 8.79
N PHE A 19 -15.01 10.42 8.09
CA PHE A 19 -13.72 10.09 8.68
C PHE A 19 -13.26 11.13 9.68
N SER A 20 -13.65 12.40 9.54
CA SER A 20 -13.38 13.43 10.55
C SER A 20 -14.02 13.11 11.90
N ILE A 21 -15.21 12.49 11.92
CA ILE A 21 -15.99 12.26 13.14
C ILE A 21 -15.77 10.85 13.70
N VAL A 22 -15.62 9.85 12.84
CA VAL A 22 -15.50 8.45 13.26
C VAL A 22 -14.19 8.21 13.99
N THR A 23 -14.29 7.67 15.20
CA THR A 23 -13.13 7.25 16.01
C THR A 23 -13.15 5.74 16.22
N LEU A 24 -12.15 5.05 15.67
CA LEU A 24 -11.98 3.60 15.81
C LEU A 24 -10.59 3.29 16.40
N PRO A 25 -10.35 3.62 17.68
CA PRO A 25 -9.01 3.54 18.28
C PRO A 25 -8.45 2.11 18.37
N ASN A 26 -9.29 1.08 18.23
CA ASN A 26 -8.85 -0.32 18.26
C ASN A 26 -9.03 -1.03 16.91
N LEU A 27 -9.11 -0.26 15.82
CA LEU A 27 -9.22 -0.79 14.47
C LEU A 27 -8.02 -1.71 14.15
N ARG A 28 -8.32 -2.90 13.65
CA ARG A 28 -7.30 -3.89 13.25
C ARG A 28 -7.24 -4.09 11.74
N TYR A 29 -8.37 -3.87 11.05
CA TYR A 29 -8.51 -4.07 9.62
C TYR A 29 -9.19 -2.84 9.03
N LEU A 30 -8.50 -2.16 8.13
CA LEU A 30 -9.05 -1.11 7.30
C LEU A 30 -9.03 -1.57 5.85
N SER A 31 -10.18 -1.51 5.19
CA SER A 31 -10.29 -1.65 3.74
C SER A 31 -11.06 -0.47 3.18
N LEU A 32 -10.41 0.25 2.26
CA LEU A 32 -10.99 1.30 1.44
C LEU A 32 -11.00 0.77 0.01
N ASP A 33 -12.14 0.25 -0.43
CA ASP A 33 -12.36 -0.22 -1.80
C ASP A 33 -13.34 0.73 -2.50
N THR A 34 -12.83 1.46 -3.48
CA THR A 34 -13.63 2.36 -4.31
C THR A 34 -13.60 1.98 -5.78
N ILE A 35 -13.09 0.80 -6.15
CA ILE A 35 -12.96 0.41 -7.56
C ILE A 35 -14.32 0.25 -8.24
N TYR A 36 -15.34 -0.14 -7.47
CA TYR A 36 -16.69 -0.35 -8.01
C TYR A 36 -17.53 0.94 -8.06
N ALA A 37 -17.06 2.05 -7.50
CA ALA A 37 -17.76 3.34 -7.51
C ALA A 37 -17.57 4.06 -8.85
N ARG A 38 -18.24 3.59 -9.90
CA ARG A 38 -18.30 4.32 -11.18
C ARG A 38 -19.19 5.57 -11.05
N PRO A 39 -18.93 6.66 -11.79
CA PRO A 39 -17.89 6.85 -12.80
C PRO A 39 -16.72 7.73 -12.32
N ARG A 40 -16.56 7.93 -11.01
CA ARG A 40 -15.57 8.86 -10.51
C ARG A 40 -14.26 8.11 -10.29
N ASP A 41 -13.29 8.37 -11.15
CA ASP A 41 -11.86 8.04 -10.95
C ASP A 41 -11.26 8.80 -9.75
N ASP A 42 -12.07 9.13 -8.75
CA ASP A 42 -11.74 10.07 -7.71
C ASP A 42 -11.44 9.32 -6.41
N TRP A 43 -10.38 9.78 -5.76
CA TRP A 43 -10.08 9.46 -4.39
C TRP A 43 -11.28 9.82 -3.49
N PRO A 44 -11.71 8.97 -2.54
CA PRO A 44 -12.92 9.23 -1.75
C PRO A 44 -12.75 10.34 -0.72
N PHE A 45 -11.66 11.10 -0.77
CA PHE A 45 -11.41 12.27 0.07
C PHE A 45 -11.08 13.46 -0.82
N LEU A 46 -11.64 14.62 -0.50
CA LEU A 46 -11.18 15.89 -1.07
C LEU A 46 -9.88 16.35 -0.40
N ASP A 47 -9.75 16.06 0.90
CA ASP A 47 -8.57 16.37 1.70
C ASP A 47 -7.93 15.08 2.24
N SER A 48 -6.81 14.68 1.65
CA SER A 48 -6.03 13.51 2.07
C SER A 48 -5.55 13.58 3.53
N SER A 49 -5.46 14.77 4.13
CA SER A 49 -5.10 14.90 5.55
C SER A 49 -6.14 14.28 6.47
N VAL A 50 -7.41 14.21 6.05
CA VAL A 50 -8.47 13.57 6.83
C VAL A 50 -8.21 12.07 7.01
N LEU A 51 -7.69 11.39 5.97
CA LEU A 51 -7.28 10.00 6.10
C LEU A 51 -6.11 9.86 7.07
N LEU A 52 -5.11 10.74 6.96
CA LEU A 52 -3.94 10.71 7.86
C LEU A 52 -4.35 10.93 9.32
N ASP A 53 -5.25 11.89 9.59
CA ASP A 53 -5.78 12.18 10.91
C ASP A 53 -6.64 11.03 11.45
N PHE A 54 -7.41 10.37 10.58
CA PHE A 54 -8.13 9.16 10.95
C PHE A 54 -7.18 8.02 11.34
N LEU A 55 -6.18 7.73 10.51
CA LEU A 55 -5.18 6.70 10.78
C LEU A 55 -4.37 7.01 12.05
N GLY A 56 -4.00 8.28 12.26
CA GLY A 56 -3.28 8.76 13.45
C GLY A 56 -4.08 8.63 14.75
N ARG A 57 -5.41 8.53 14.69
CA ARG A 57 -6.27 8.28 15.86
C ARG A 57 -6.38 6.81 16.23
N ILE A 58 -5.92 5.89 15.37
CA ILE A 58 -5.82 4.47 15.71
C ILE A 58 -4.71 4.34 16.76
N ARG A 59 -4.95 3.59 17.84
CA ARG A 59 -3.93 3.42 18.89
C ARG A 59 -2.72 2.68 18.32
N ASP A 60 -1.55 3.16 18.71
CA ASP A 60 -0.26 2.68 18.24
C ASP A 60 -0.19 1.15 18.18
N GLY A 61 0.13 0.65 16.99
CA GLY A 61 0.44 -0.74 16.74
C GLY A 61 -0.75 -1.72 16.77
N ARG A 62 -1.99 -1.25 16.52
CA ARG A 62 -3.16 -2.14 16.41
C ARG A 62 -3.60 -2.47 14.99
N LEU A 63 -3.24 -1.64 14.01
CA LEU A 63 -3.63 -1.89 12.62
C LEU A 63 -2.78 -3.02 12.04
N GLU A 64 -3.43 -4.12 11.67
CA GLU A 64 -2.79 -5.34 11.18
C GLU A 64 -2.94 -5.49 9.66
N SER A 65 -4.06 -5.05 9.11
CA SER A 65 -4.30 -5.06 7.67
C SER A 65 -4.71 -3.67 7.20
N LEU A 66 -4.04 -3.22 6.15
CA LEU A 66 -4.38 -2.02 5.41
C LEU A 66 -4.60 -2.40 3.95
N ASP A 67 -5.80 -2.15 3.47
CA ASP A 67 -6.22 -2.42 2.10
C ASP A 67 -6.70 -1.11 1.48
N LEU A 68 -5.94 -0.61 0.50
CA LEU A 68 -6.15 0.65 -0.20
C LEU A 68 -6.34 0.36 -1.68
N GLU A 69 -7.59 0.16 -2.09
CA GLU A 69 -7.97 -0.15 -3.46
C GLU A 69 -8.86 0.98 -3.98
N ALA A 70 -8.25 2.01 -4.56
CA ALA A 70 -8.93 3.25 -4.89
C ALA A 70 -8.34 3.94 -6.11
N TYR A 71 -9.09 4.88 -6.66
CA TYR A 71 -8.58 5.78 -7.69
C TYR A 71 -8.07 7.08 -7.07
N GLY A 72 -7.21 7.81 -7.80
CA GLY A 72 -6.86 9.21 -7.48
C GLY A 72 -5.97 9.49 -6.26
N MET A 73 -5.58 8.49 -5.45
CA MET A 73 -4.55 8.71 -4.42
C MET A 73 -3.20 8.96 -5.08
N ASP A 74 -2.44 9.96 -4.64
CA ASP A 74 -1.04 10.15 -5.05
C ASP A 74 -0.06 9.37 -4.17
N GLU A 75 1.15 9.09 -4.69
CA GLU A 75 2.18 8.32 -3.97
C GLU A 75 2.63 9.02 -2.69
N SER A 76 2.62 10.36 -2.62
CA SER A 76 3.05 11.07 -1.41
C SER A 76 2.05 10.89 -0.26
N THR A 77 0.75 10.83 -0.57
CA THR A 77 -0.31 10.49 0.38
C THR A 77 -0.14 9.05 0.87
N LEU A 78 0.13 8.09 -0.03
CA LEU A 78 0.44 6.71 0.35
C LEU A 78 1.64 6.65 1.30
N VAL A 79 2.75 7.27 0.93
CA VAL A 79 3.97 7.31 1.75
C VAL A 79 3.69 7.93 3.12
N ALA A 80 2.92 9.03 3.17
CA ALA A 80 2.53 9.65 4.42
C ALA A 80 1.73 8.69 5.31
N CYS A 81 0.80 7.93 4.73
CA CYS A 81 0.07 6.88 5.45
C CYS A 81 1.04 5.83 6.02
N LEU A 82 1.94 5.30 5.20
CA LEU A 82 2.88 4.22 5.59
C LEU A 82 3.90 4.66 6.66
N CYS A 83 4.22 5.95 6.73
CA CYS A 83 5.13 6.53 7.72
C CYS A 83 4.50 6.72 9.11
N LEU A 84 3.18 6.56 9.26
CA LEU A 84 2.51 6.71 10.53
C LEU A 84 2.95 5.63 11.54
N PRO A 85 3.17 5.96 12.83
CA PRO A 85 3.60 4.98 13.85
C PRO A 85 2.68 3.75 13.96
N GLN A 86 1.39 3.94 13.70
CA GLN A 86 0.36 2.90 13.70
C GLN A 86 0.64 1.78 12.70
N MET A 87 1.38 2.09 11.63
CA MET A 87 1.70 1.15 10.55
C MET A 87 2.77 0.13 10.93
N SER A 88 3.46 0.34 12.04
CA SER A 88 4.49 -0.59 12.54
C SER A 88 3.96 -2.01 12.82
N ALA A 89 2.66 -2.14 13.07
CA ALA A 89 1.98 -3.42 13.32
C ALA A 89 1.37 -4.08 12.09
N VAL A 90 1.36 -3.40 10.94
CA VAL A 90 0.75 -3.92 9.72
C VAL A 90 1.52 -5.16 9.26
N THR A 91 0.77 -6.25 9.11
CA THR A 91 1.26 -7.54 8.61
C THR A 91 0.76 -7.83 7.20
N ARG A 92 -0.36 -7.22 6.78
CA ARG A 92 -0.90 -7.29 5.42
C ARG A 92 -1.08 -5.89 4.84
N LEU A 93 -0.41 -5.62 3.73
CA LEU A 93 -0.59 -4.42 2.92
C LEU A 93 -1.11 -4.84 1.55
N TYR A 94 -2.21 -4.23 1.15
CA TYR A 94 -2.70 -4.29 -0.21
C TYR A 94 -2.88 -2.85 -0.72
N VAL A 95 -2.28 -2.55 -1.87
CA VAL A 95 -2.39 -1.25 -2.52
C VAL A 95 -2.69 -1.48 -3.99
N GLY A 96 -3.90 -1.10 -4.41
CA GLY A 96 -4.39 -1.22 -5.77
C GLY A 96 -4.86 0.13 -6.29
N LEU A 97 -3.93 1.00 -6.64
CA LEU A 97 -4.23 2.40 -6.96
C LEU A 97 -4.01 2.70 -8.46
N ARG A 98 -5.08 2.66 -9.26
CA ARG A 98 -5.05 2.80 -10.74
C ARG A 98 -4.56 4.15 -11.30
N SER A 99 -4.20 5.09 -10.43
CA SER A 99 -3.62 6.39 -10.80
C SER A 99 -2.47 6.81 -9.88
N CYS A 100 -2.08 5.93 -8.96
CA CYS A 100 -0.94 6.14 -8.10
C CYS A 100 0.24 5.37 -8.68
N ASN A 101 1.23 6.10 -9.18
CA ASN A 101 2.44 5.50 -9.66
C ASN A 101 3.28 5.08 -8.44
N ILE A 102 3.14 3.83 -7.97
CA ILE A 102 4.02 3.30 -6.93
C ILE A 102 5.40 3.17 -7.57
N THR A 103 6.33 4.03 -7.17
CA THR A 103 7.67 4.14 -7.77
C THR A 103 8.75 3.52 -6.87
N GLU A 104 10.00 3.61 -7.30
CA GLU A 104 11.17 3.23 -6.51
C GLU A 104 11.22 3.97 -5.17
N ARG A 105 10.58 5.14 -5.06
CA ARG A 105 10.46 5.88 -3.80
C ARG A 105 9.77 5.03 -2.75
N THR A 106 8.57 4.53 -3.01
CA THR A 106 7.84 3.68 -2.07
C THR A 106 8.59 2.38 -1.79
N ILE A 107 9.15 1.73 -2.82
CA ILE A 107 9.92 0.49 -2.66
C ILE A 107 11.17 0.70 -1.81
N SER A 108 11.87 1.83 -1.95
CA SER A 108 13.05 2.15 -1.16
C SER A 108 12.75 2.29 0.33
N LEU A 109 11.57 2.84 0.69
CA LEU A 109 11.16 2.98 2.10
C LEU A 109 10.80 1.65 2.76
N LEU A 110 10.34 0.67 1.97
CA LEU A 110 10.12 -0.70 2.41
C LEU A 110 11.41 -1.53 2.47
N THR A 111 12.50 -1.02 1.89
CA THR A 111 13.81 -1.67 1.84
C THR A 111 14.63 -1.29 3.07
N PRO A 112 15.14 -2.26 3.84
CA PRO A 112 16.10 -1.97 4.91
C PRO A 112 17.37 -1.33 4.34
N ASP A 113 17.78 -0.19 4.88
CA ASP A 113 18.97 0.56 4.45
C ASP A 113 20.17 0.45 5.43
N GLY A 114 20.03 -0.40 6.45
CA GLY A 114 21.03 -0.63 7.49
C GLY A 114 21.15 0.49 8.53
N LYS A 115 20.45 1.61 8.37
CA LYS A 115 20.49 2.77 9.29
C LYS A 115 19.21 2.95 10.11
N GLY A 116 18.14 2.25 9.77
CA GLY A 116 16.89 2.28 10.51
C GLY A 116 16.07 1.00 10.39
N THR A 117 14.96 0.96 11.14
CA THR A 117 13.92 -0.05 10.94
C THR A 117 13.17 0.28 9.64
N PRO A 118 13.04 -0.67 8.69
CA PRO A 118 12.29 -0.43 7.46
C PRO A 118 10.84 -0.06 7.77
N LEU A 119 10.17 0.65 6.85
CA LEU A 119 8.72 0.84 6.97
C LEU A 119 8.02 -0.53 6.98
N LEU A 120 6.97 -0.61 7.80
CA LEU A 120 6.17 -1.83 8.00
C LEU A 120 7.06 -3.02 8.38
N PRO A 121 7.81 -2.96 9.51
CA PRO A 121 8.77 -4.01 9.88
C PRO A 121 8.15 -5.38 10.10
N ARG A 122 6.83 -5.45 10.32
CA ARG A 122 6.07 -6.68 10.52
C ARG A 122 5.33 -7.17 9.28
N LEU A 123 5.50 -6.51 8.13
CA LEU A 123 4.84 -6.88 6.89
C LEU A 123 5.19 -8.32 6.49
N ARG A 124 4.17 -9.15 6.30
CA ARG A 124 4.27 -10.55 5.86
C ARG A 124 3.59 -10.79 4.52
N VAL A 125 2.52 -10.04 4.23
CA VAL A 125 1.77 -10.15 2.98
C VAL A 125 1.75 -8.78 2.33
N MET A 126 2.23 -8.70 1.09
CA MET A 126 2.30 -7.47 0.32
C MET A 126 1.70 -7.71 -1.06
N CYS A 127 0.70 -6.93 -1.44
CA CYS A 127 0.21 -6.86 -2.80
C CYS A 127 0.26 -5.40 -3.25
N LEU A 128 1.07 -5.09 -4.27
CA LEU A 128 1.17 -3.76 -4.87
C LEU A 128 0.76 -3.87 -6.33
N ARG A 129 -0.28 -3.15 -6.74
CA ARG A 129 -0.70 -3.09 -8.14
C ARG A 129 -0.40 -1.72 -8.71
N TYR A 130 -0.22 -1.69 -10.02
CA TYR A 130 0.09 -0.47 -10.79
C TYR A 130 1.44 0.15 -10.39
N CYS A 131 2.43 -0.71 -10.15
CA CYS A 131 3.80 -0.24 -9.89
C CYS A 131 4.46 0.27 -11.17
N MET A 132 5.12 1.42 -11.07
CA MET A 132 5.83 2.10 -12.17
C MET A 132 7.30 2.33 -11.79
N THR A 133 8.04 1.24 -11.56
CA THR A 133 9.49 1.32 -11.40
C THR A 133 10.15 1.45 -12.78
N LYS A 134 11.05 2.41 -12.96
CA LYS A 134 11.81 2.64 -14.20
C LYS A 134 12.91 1.63 -14.44
N GLN A 135 13.30 0.88 -13.41
CA GLN A 135 14.39 -0.10 -13.45
C GLN A 135 13.92 -1.44 -12.88
N ASP A 136 14.38 -2.51 -13.50
CA ASP A 136 14.21 -3.87 -12.99
C ASP A 136 15.08 -4.12 -11.75
N GLY A 137 14.62 -5.01 -10.88
CA GLY A 137 15.35 -5.51 -9.72
C GLY A 137 15.13 -4.73 -8.42
N TRP A 138 14.32 -3.67 -8.42
CA TRP A 138 14.03 -2.91 -7.20
C TRP A 138 13.22 -3.71 -6.19
N VAL A 139 12.20 -4.45 -6.66
CA VAL A 139 11.38 -5.32 -5.82
C VAL A 139 12.22 -6.52 -5.35
N ALA A 140 12.97 -7.14 -6.26
CA ALA A 140 13.87 -8.24 -5.95
C ALA A 140 14.93 -7.86 -4.91
N LYS A 141 15.50 -6.65 -5.01
CA LYS A 141 16.42 -6.11 -4.01
C LYS A 141 15.73 -5.90 -2.68
N MET A 142 14.55 -5.28 -2.67
CA MET A 142 13.77 -5.04 -1.45
C MET A 142 13.49 -6.34 -0.70
N LEU A 143 12.99 -7.37 -1.40
CA LEU A 143 12.69 -8.69 -0.83
C LEU A 143 13.95 -9.32 -0.20
N ARG A 144 15.04 -9.42 -0.96
CA ARG A 144 16.31 -9.98 -0.48
C ARG A 144 16.85 -9.24 0.76
N MET A 145 16.77 -7.91 0.76
CA MET A 145 17.22 -7.10 1.88
C MET A 145 16.35 -7.32 3.12
N ARG A 146 15.02 -7.46 2.97
CA ARG A 146 14.11 -7.77 4.08
C ARG A 146 14.38 -9.15 4.67
N ASP A 147 14.68 -10.15 3.85
CA ASP A 147 15.07 -11.48 4.32
C ASP A 147 16.38 -11.43 5.12
N ALA A 148 17.40 -10.77 4.57
CA ALA A 148 18.69 -10.59 5.25
C ALA A 148 18.56 -9.81 6.57
N TYR A 149 17.61 -8.89 6.67
CA TYR A 149 17.35 -8.09 7.87
C TYR A 149 16.45 -8.81 8.90
N GLY A 150 15.87 -9.96 8.56
CA GLY A 150 14.95 -10.71 9.44
C GLY A 150 13.50 -10.21 9.44
N THR A 151 13.15 -9.33 8.50
CA THR A 151 11.78 -8.79 8.30
C THR A 151 11.17 -9.26 6.98
N GLY A 152 11.50 -10.49 6.59
CA GLY A 152 11.10 -11.11 5.32
C GLY A 152 9.59 -11.11 5.09
N ILE A 153 9.20 -10.94 3.83
CA ILE A 153 7.81 -10.96 3.38
C ILE A 153 7.50 -12.40 2.96
N ALA A 154 6.49 -13.00 3.58
CA ALA A 154 6.12 -14.39 3.31
C ALA A 154 5.35 -14.55 1.98
N HIS A 155 4.60 -13.51 1.58
CA HIS A 155 3.87 -13.50 0.33
C HIS A 155 3.96 -12.12 -0.32
N ALA A 156 4.47 -12.07 -1.55
CA ALA A 156 4.61 -10.86 -2.33
C ALA A 156 3.94 -11.02 -3.70
N GLU A 157 3.08 -10.09 -4.03
CA GLU A 157 2.50 -9.90 -5.35
C GLU A 157 2.76 -8.47 -5.79
N VAL A 158 3.35 -8.29 -6.97
CA VAL A 158 3.51 -6.97 -7.57
C VAL A 158 3.03 -7.05 -9.01
N LEU A 159 2.12 -6.16 -9.37
CA LEU A 159 1.65 -5.96 -10.75
C LEU A 159 2.21 -4.63 -11.26
N PHE A 160 3.06 -4.71 -12.27
CA PHE A 160 3.61 -3.53 -12.93
C PHE A 160 2.61 -2.97 -13.92
N GLU A 161 2.45 -1.64 -13.93
CA GLU A 161 1.63 -0.98 -14.93
C GLU A 161 2.36 -0.92 -16.26
N HIS A 162 1.63 -1.21 -17.32
CA HIS A 162 2.12 -1.11 -18.68
C HIS A 162 2.00 0.34 -19.15
N ASP A 163 3.12 1.04 -19.31
CA ASP A 163 3.14 2.32 -19.99
C ASP A 163 2.77 2.10 -21.47
N SER A 164 1.53 2.42 -21.85
CA SER A 164 1.06 2.29 -23.24
C SER A 164 1.73 3.29 -24.18
N ASP A 165 2.35 4.34 -23.63
CA ASP A 165 2.87 5.48 -24.39
C ASP A 165 4.40 5.41 -24.59
N ASN A 166 5.09 4.52 -23.86
CA ASN A 166 6.49 4.16 -24.11
C ASN A 166 6.61 2.78 -24.77
N GLU A 167 7.05 2.76 -26.02
CA GLU A 167 7.41 1.52 -26.75
C GLU A 167 8.59 0.73 -26.13
N HIS A 168 9.17 1.25 -25.04
CA HIS A 168 10.23 0.61 -24.28
C HIS A 168 9.65 -0.19 -23.10
N TRP A 169 9.39 -1.47 -23.39
CA TRP A 169 9.05 -2.48 -22.39
C TRP A 169 10.13 -2.53 -21.31
N HIS A 170 9.81 -2.08 -20.10
CA HIS A 170 10.58 -2.42 -18.92
C HIS A 170 10.17 -3.84 -18.51
N TRP A 171 10.80 -4.84 -19.12
CA TRP A 171 10.70 -6.21 -18.66
C TRP A 171 11.30 -6.29 -17.25
N HIS A 172 10.46 -6.58 -16.27
CA HIS A 172 10.82 -6.71 -14.87
C HIS A 172 11.22 -8.16 -14.55
N GLU A 173 12.18 -8.70 -15.31
CA GLU A 173 12.55 -10.12 -15.26
C GLU A 173 13.07 -10.52 -13.86
N GLN A 174 13.98 -9.74 -13.28
CA GLN A 174 14.52 -10.03 -11.95
C GLN A 174 13.44 -9.94 -10.87
N ASP A 175 12.56 -8.93 -10.98
CA ASP A 175 11.45 -8.77 -10.04
C ASP A 175 10.44 -9.92 -10.17
N GLU A 176 10.10 -10.36 -11.39
CA GLU A 176 9.23 -11.50 -11.62
C GLU A 176 9.80 -12.81 -11.08
N GLU A 177 11.09 -13.09 -11.30
CA GLU A 177 11.76 -14.27 -10.76
C GLU A 177 11.73 -14.28 -9.22
N ALA A 178 12.04 -13.14 -8.60
CA ALA A 178 12.00 -13.01 -7.15
C ALA A 178 10.57 -13.21 -6.60
N LEU A 179 9.55 -12.68 -7.27
CA LEU A 179 8.15 -12.86 -6.89
C LEU A 179 7.69 -14.31 -7.06
N LYS A 180 8.10 -15.00 -8.13
CA LYS A 180 7.81 -16.43 -8.33
C LYS A 180 8.42 -17.28 -7.21
N ALA A 181 9.66 -17.00 -6.80
CA ALA A 181 10.31 -17.66 -5.66
C ALA A 181 9.57 -17.44 -4.33
N HIS A 182 8.80 -16.35 -4.20
CA HIS A 182 7.99 -16.03 -3.01
C HIS A 182 6.53 -16.53 -3.10
N LYS A 183 6.08 -17.02 -4.27
CA LYS A 183 4.70 -17.48 -4.49
C LYS A 183 4.47 -18.95 -4.14
N GLU A 184 5.51 -19.72 -3.79
CA GLU A 184 5.37 -21.11 -3.36
C GLU A 184 5.19 -21.19 -1.84
N PRO A 185 3.98 -21.51 -1.34
CA PRO A 185 3.83 -21.86 0.06
C PRO A 185 4.42 -23.27 0.28
N THR A 186 5.29 -23.38 1.28
CA THR A 186 5.58 -24.67 1.93
C THR A 186 4.50 -25.00 2.95
#